data_AF-A0A3C1L349-F1
#
_entry.id   AF-A0A3C1L349-F1
#
_cell.length_a   1.000
_cell.length_b   1.000
_cell.length_c   1.000
_cell.angle_alpha   90.00
_cell.angle_beta   90.00
_cell.angle_gamma   90.00
#
_symmetry.space_group_name_H-M   'P 1'
#
loop_
_entity.id
_entity.type
_entity.pdbx_description
1 polymer ?
#
loop_
_entity_poly.entity_id
_entity_poly.type
_entity_poly.pdbx_seq_one_letter_code
_entity_poly.pdbx_strand_id
1 'polypeptide(L)'
;AINEWTANAAYNRLAQIADHPVLTELLGRIMRQEGRHAAYYASYARDLLEGDPRAQRVTKWFLQHEWAVVGSGDVPKIETSFAAAYLFGSGDGAQLIERVEERIDALPGLRGLNLVRTGIAEATRHVCAEEGSVPVPPAVAHRVASHRIAS
;
A
#
# COMPACT_ATOMS: atom_id res chain seq x y z
N ALA A 1 -7.58 7.67 4.61
CA ALA A 1 -7.86 6.27 4.22
C ALA A 1 -6.74 5.69 3.34
N ILE A 2 -6.43 6.29 2.17
CA ILE A 2 -5.44 5.74 1.21
C ILE A 2 -4.07 5.49 1.85
N ASN A 3 -3.50 6.50 2.52
CA ASN A 3 -2.19 6.37 3.18
C ASN A 3 -2.18 5.23 4.22
N GLU A 4 -3.27 5.04 4.97
CA GLU A 4 -3.41 3.95 5.94
C GLU A 4 -3.46 2.58 5.25
N TRP A 5 -4.15 2.47 4.11
CA TRP A 5 -4.19 1.22 3.35
C TRP A 5 -2.82 0.90 2.75
N THR A 6 -2.10 1.87 2.21
CA THR A 6 -0.74 1.67 1.68
C THR A 6 0.26 1.35 2.78
N ALA A 7 0.16 1.98 3.95
CA ALA A 7 1.01 1.66 5.10
C ALA A 7 0.75 0.24 5.61
N ASN A 8 -0.53 -0.15 5.76
CA ASN A 8 -0.89 -1.52 6.12
C ASN A 8 -0.39 -2.55 5.09
N ALA A 9 -0.48 -2.23 3.79
CA ALA A 9 0.08 -3.08 2.74
C ALA A 9 1.62 -3.20 2.87
N ALA A 10 2.30 -2.11 3.21
CA ALA A 10 3.75 -2.09 3.40
C ALA A 10 4.16 -2.95 4.60
N TYR A 11 3.47 -2.82 5.74
CA TYR A 11 3.70 -3.67 6.91
C TYR A 11 3.46 -5.15 6.61
N ASN A 12 2.38 -5.47 5.88
CA ASN A 12 2.11 -6.85 5.46
C ASN A 12 3.25 -7.40 4.60
N ARG A 13 3.65 -6.63 3.59
CA ARG A 13 4.72 -7.05 2.68
C ARG A 13 6.06 -7.20 3.41
N LEU A 14 6.39 -6.26 4.29
CA LEU A 14 7.60 -6.29 5.08
C LEU A 14 7.63 -7.52 6.00
N ALA A 15 6.49 -7.86 6.62
CA ALA A 15 6.37 -9.06 7.45
C ALA A 15 6.56 -10.37 6.67
N GLN A 16 6.19 -10.39 5.38
CA GLN A 16 6.39 -11.55 4.49
C GLN A 16 7.86 -11.72 4.07
N ILE A 17 8.56 -10.63 3.79
CA ILE A 17 9.94 -10.67 3.27
C ILE A 17 11.01 -10.76 4.36
N ALA A 18 10.73 -10.30 5.58
CA ALA A 18 11.73 -10.24 6.64
C ALA A 18 12.05 -11.59 7.30
N ASP A 19 11.18 -12.61 7.15
CA ASP A 19 11.28 -13.95 7.76
C ASP A 19 11.70 -13.96 9.26
N HIS A 20 11.32 -12.90 10.00
CA HIS A 20 11.74 -12.71 11.38
C HIS A 20 10.53 -12.72 12.33
N PRO A 21 10.37 -13.73 13.21
CA PRO A 21 9.14 -13.97 13.95
C PRO A 21 8.71 -12.79 14.84
N VAL A 22 9.66 -12.13 15.52
CA VAL A 22 9.37 -10.94 16.35
C VAL A 22 8.87 -9.77 15.49
N LEU A 23 9.51 -9.49 14.36
CA LEU A 23 9.12 -8.40 13.49
C LEU A 23 7.75 -8.67 12.85
N THR A 24 7.50 -9.90 12.40
CA THR A 24 6.19 -10.32 11.90
C THR A 24 5.09 -10.12 12.94
N GLU A 25 5.34 -10.49 14.20
CA GLU A 25 4.38 -10.29 15.28
C GLU A 25 4.12 -8.80 15.56
N LEU A 26 5.17 -7.99 15.65
CA LEU A 26 5.08 -6.56 15.88
C LEU A 26 4.31 -5.85 14.77
N LEU A 27 4.66 -6.10 13.50
CA LEU A 27 3.96 -5.56 12.34
C LEU A 27 2.50 -6.00 12.32
N GLY A 28 2.21 -7.26 12.66
CA GLY A 28 0.84 -7.75 12.77
C GLY A 28 0.02 -7.04 13.85
N ARG A 29 0.64 -6.65 14.97
CA ARG A 29 -0.02 -5.85 16.03
C ARG A 29 -0.31 -4.42 15.54
N ILE A 30 0.67 -3.77 14.91
CA ILE A 30 0.52 -2.41 14.34
C ILE A 30 -0.60 -2.41 13.30
N MET A 31 -0.59 -3.35 12.36
CA MET A 31 -1.62 -3.44 11.32
C MET A 31 -3.05 -3.59 11.88
N ARG A 32 -3.23 -4.30 13.00
CA ARG A 32 -4.55 -4.40 13.65
C ARG A 32 -5.00 -3.08 14.25
N GLN A 33 -4.06 -2.27 14.76
CA GLN A 33 -4.36 -0.94 15.28
C GLN A 33 -4.70 0.00 14.12
N GLU A 34 -3.87 0.07 13.08
CA GLU A 34 -4.08 0.95 11.93
C GLU A 34 -5.29 0.53 11.07
N GLY A 35 -5.63 -0.76 11.05
CA GLY A 35 -6.81 -1.25 10.35
C GLY A 35 -8.11 -0.59 10.83
N ARG A 36 -8.20 -0.25 12.13
CA ARG A 36 -9.36 0.47 12.68
C ARG A 36 -9.39 1.93 12.23
N HIS A 37 -8.24 2.60 12.22
CA HIS A 37 -8.13 3.97 11.70
C HIS A 37 -8.49 4.02 10.21
N ALA A 38 -7.98 3.07 9.43
CA ALA A 38 -8.29 2.94 8.01
C ALA A 38 -9.80 2.75 7.76
N ALA A 39 -10.47 1.91 8.55
CA ALA A 39 -11.92 1.69 8.44
C ALA A 39 -12.72 2.96 8.77
N TYR A 40 -12.35 3.65 9.85
CA TYR A 40 -12.99 4.92 10.24
C TYR A 40 -12.85 5.99 9.15
N TYR A 41 -11.64 6.20 8.61
CA TYR A 41 -11.45 7.18 7.55
C TYR A 41 -12.17 6.79 6.26
N ALA A 42 -12.30 5.50 5.97
CA ALA A 42 -13.00 5.02 4.78
C ALA A 42 -14.52 5.20 4.90
N SER A 43 -15.12 4.97 6.06
CA SER A 43 -16.53 5.26 6.29
C SER A 43 -16.80 6.76 6.18
N TYR A 44 -15.98 7.58 6.84
CA TYR A 44 -16.13 9.03 6.79
C TYR A 44 -15.95 9.59 5.37
N ALA A 45 -14.96 9.09 4.62
CA ALA A 45 -14.78 9.47 3.21
C ALA A 45 -15.99 9.09 2.35
N ARG A 46 -16.61 7.94 2.60
CA ARG A 46 -17.84 7.56 1.90
C ARG A 46 -18.98 8.52 2.22
N ASP A 47 -19.21 8.84 3.49
CA ASP A 47 -20.28 9.75 3.91
C ASP A 47 -20.13 11.14 3.27
N LEU A 48 -18.89 11.62 3.11
CA LEU A 48 -18.60 12.90 2.45
C LEU A 48 -18.78 12.88 0.93
N LEU A 49 -18.64 11.71 0.30
CA LEU A 49 -18.68 11.56 -1.16
C LEU A 49 -20.04 11.10 -1.69
N GLU A 50 -20.82 10.40 -0.86
CA GLU A 50 -22.12 9.84 -1.23
C GLU A 50 -23.11 10.96 -1.61
N GLY A 51 -23.70 10.86 -2.80
CA GLY A 51 -24.67 11.85 -3.28
C GLY A 51 -24.10 13.24 -3.63
N ASP A 52 -22.78 13.48 -3.54
CA ASP A 52 -22.15 14.77 -3.89
C ASP A 52 -21.16 14.66 -5.07
N PRO A 53 -21.63 14.86 -6.33
CA PRO A 53 -20.77 14.85 -7.52
C PRO A 53 -19.72 15.96 -7.56
N ARG A 54 -19.87 17.04 -6.77
CA ARG A 54 -18.86 18.10 -6.71
C ARG A 54 -17.72 17.66 -5.80
N ALA A 55 -18.02 17.15 -4.60
CA ALA A 55 -17.02 16.58 -3.70
C ALA A 55 -16.21 15.48 -4.41
N GLN A 56 -16.89 14.55 -5.09
CA GLN A 56 -16.26 13.50 -5.88
C GLN A 56 -15.25 14.04 -6.91
N ARG A 57 -15.64 15.03 -7.71
CA ARG A 57 -14.76 15.60 -8.73
C ARG A 57 -13.56 16.33 -8.12
N VAL A 58 -13.77 17.10 -7.06
CA VAL A 58 -12.70 17.84 -6.38
C VAL A 58 -11.72 16.87 -5.73
N THR A 59 -12.20 15.86 -5.00
CA THR A 59 -11.36 14.84 -4.39
C THR A 59 -10.59 14.05 -5.44
N LYS A 60 -11.25 13.64 -6.52
CA LYS A 60 -10.60 12.94 -7.64
C LYS A 60 -9.46 13.77 -8.23
N TRP A 61 -9.72 15.06 -8.50
CA TRP A 61 -8.71 15.97 -9.03
C TRP A 61 -7.53 16.12 -8.07
N PHE A 62 -7.80 16.37 -6.78
CA PHE A 62 -6.74 16.53 -5.77
C PHE A 62 -5.87 15.26 -5.67
N LEU A 63 -6.49 14.08 -5.64
CA LEU A 63 -5.74 12.82 -5.60
C LEU A 63 -4.85 12.63 -6.83
N GLN A 64 -5.31 13.02 -8.02
CA GLN A 64 -4.52 12.85 -9.25
C GLN A 64 -3.29 13.78 -9.34
N HIS A 65 -3.32 14.93 -8.68
CA HIS A 65 -2.30 15.97 -8.84
C HIS A 65 -1.40 16.13 -7.61
N GLU A 66 -1.95 15.91 -6.41
CA GLU A 66 -1.29 16.26 -5.15
C GLU A 66 -0.96 15.02 -4.30
N TRP A 67 -1.50 13.84 -4.62
CA TRP A 67 -1.15 12.64 -3.87
C TRP A 67 0.22 12.12 -4.28
N ALA A 68 1.01 11.76 -3.27
CA ALA A 68 2.30 11.11 -3.44
C ALA A 68 2.46 9.97 -2.44
N VAL A 69 3.44 9.10 -2.68
CA VAL A 69 3.80 8.01 -1.76
C VAL A 69 4.15 8.60 -0.40
N VAL A 70 3.68 7.95 0.67
CA VAL A 70 3.96 8.36 2.06
C VAL A 70 5.48 8.52 2.29
N GLY A 71 5.87 9.61 2.94
CA GLY A 71 7.28 10.00 3.15
C GLY A 71 7.84 10.96 2.10
N SER A 72 7.11 11.21 1.01
CA SER A 72 7.49 12.22 0.01
C SER A 72 7.51 13.61 0.65
N GLY A 73 8.64 14.30 0.56
CA GLY A 73 8.86 15.65 1.12
C GLY A 73 9.81 15.67 2.33
N ASP A 74 9.79 14.63 3.15
CA ASP A 74 10.64 14.51 4.35
C ASP A 74 11.83 13.56 4.14
N VAL A 75 11.68 12.59 3.25
CA VAL A 75 12.67 11.56 2.93
C VAL A 75 13.16 11.77 1.49
N PRO A 76 14.46 11.55 1.18
CA PRO A 76 14.97 11.65 -0.18
C PRO A 76 14.13 10.84 -1.17
N LYS A 77 13.85 11.44 -2.33
CA LYS A 77 12.93 10.85 -3.33
C LYS A 77 13.35 9.45 -3.77
N ILE A 78 14.65 9.20 -3.88
CA ILE A 78 15.17 7.88 -4.25
C ILE A 78 14.85 6.82 -3.19
N GLU A 79 14.90 7.15 -1.90
CA GLU A 79 14.60 6.21 -0.82
C GLU A 79 13.11 5.87 -0.76
N THR A 80 12.21 6.85 -0.91
CA THR A 80 10.76 6.58 -0.96
C THR A 80 10.38 5.79 -2.21
N SER A 81 11.01 6.11 -3.35
CA SER A 81 10.80 5.38 -4.59
C SER A 81 11.32 3.94 -4.50
N PHE A 82 12.49 3.75 -3.89
CA PHE A 82 13.04 2.44 -3.61
C PHE A 82 12.09 1.63 -2.73
N ALA A 83 11.60 2.19 -1.61
CA ALA A 83 10.67 1.50 -0.73
C ALA A 83 9.39 1.07 -1.47
N ALA A 84 8.79 1.96 -2.26
CA ALA A 84 7.60 1.64 -3.04
C ALA A 84 7.86 0.56 -4.10
N ALA A 85 8.95 0.69 -4.85
CA ALA A 85 9.30 -0.25 -5.92
C ALA A 85 9.70 -1.63 -5.36
N TYR A 86 10.52 -1.66 -4.31
CA TYR A 86 10.98 -2.90 -3.68
C TYR A 86 9.83 -3.67 -3.03
N LEU A 87 8.93 -2.99 -2.32
CA LEU A 87 7.80 -3.66 -1.67
C LEU A 87 6.73 -4.10 -2.67
N PHE A 88 6.41 -3.26 -3.66
CA PHE A 88 5.17 -3.42 -4.42
C PHE A 88 5.33 -3.55 -5.93
N GLY A 89 6.52 -3.33 -6.47
CA GLY A 89 6.76 -3.35 -7.91
C GLY A 89 6.65 -4.74 -8.57
N SER A 90 6.51 -5.82 -7.78
CA SER A 90 6.44 -7.19 -8.31
C SER A 90 5.75 -8.18 -7.35
N GLY A 91 5.42 -9.36 -7.89
CA GLY A 91 4.97 -10.54 -7.13
C GLY A 91 3.76 -10.27 -6.23
N ASP A 92 3.80 -10.80 -5.00
CA ASP A 92 2.72 -10.62 -4.02
C ASP A 92 2.52 -9.15 -3.61
N GLY A 93 3.57 -8.32 -3.77
CA GLY A 93 3.50 -6.88 -3.56
C GLY A 93 2.46 -6.23 -4.48
N ALA A 94 2.47 -6.57 -5.76
CA ALA A 94 1.49 -6.07 -6.72
C ALA A 94 0.05 -6.48 -6.34
N GLN A 95 -0.15 -7.72 -5.87
CA GLN A 95 -1.47 -8.19 -5.42
C GLN A 95 -1.98 -7.48 -4.16
N LEU A 96 -1.08 -6.99 -3.30
CA LEU A 96 -1.47 -6.15 -2.16
C LEU A 96 -1.99 -4.79 -2.65
N ILE A 97 -1.40 -4.25 -3.72
CA ILE A 97 -1.82 -2.98 -4.31
C ILE A 97 -3.13 -3.10 -5.04
N GLU A 98 -3.40 -4.21 -5.74
CA GLU A 98 -4.73 -4.47 -6.31
C GLU A 98 -5.83 -4.31 -5.25
N ARG A 99 -5.64 -4.89 -4.06
CA ARG A 99 -6.59 -4.78 -2.94
C ARG A 99 -6.71 -3.36 -2.40
N VAL A 100 -5.68 -2.54 -2.52
CA VAL A 100 -5.75 -1.12 -2.15
C VAL A 100 -6.54 -0.34 -3.21
N GLU A 101 -6.27 -0.58 -4.50
CA GLU A 101 -7.01 0.03 -5.61
C GLU A 101 -8.49 -0.33 -5.57
N GLU A 102 -8.85 -1.59 -5.32
CA GLU A 102 -10.25 -2.02 -5.14
C GLU A 102 -10.97 -1.22 -4.05
N ARG A 103 -10.28 -0.91 -2.94
CA ARG A 103 -10.85 -0.10 -1.86
C ARG A 103 -11.02 1.37 -2.24
N ILE A 104 -10.10 1.92 -3.03
CA ILE A 104 -10.21 3.27 -3.59
C ILE A 104 -11.39 3.32 -4.58
N ASP A 105 -11.50 2.33 -5.45
CA ASP A 105 -12.56 2.22 -6.46
C ASP A 105 -13.95 2.03 -5.85
N ALA A 106 -14.02 1.52 -4.63
CA ALA A 106 -15.25 1.38 -3.85
C ALA A 106 -15.70 2.67 -3.15
N LEU A 107 -14.91 3.75 -3.21
CA LEU A 107 -15.33 5.08 -2.75
C LEU A 107 -16.14 5.78 -3.86
N PRO A 108 -17.27 6.45 -3.53
CA PRO A 108 -18.09 7.11 -4.53
C PRO A 108 -17.28 8.09 -5.39
N GLY A 109 -17.43 7.99 -6.71
CA GLY A 109 -16.78 8.88 -7.68
C GLY A 109 -15.27 8.67 -7.91
N LEU A 110 -14.61 7.76 -7.18
CA LEU A 110 -13.14 7.57 -7.27
C LEU A 110 -12.69 6.38 -8.13
N ARG A 111 -13.63 5.64 -8.74
CA ARG A 111 -13.31 4.48 -9.58
C ARG A 111 -12.37 4.80 -10.74
N GLY A 112 -11.43 3.88 -10.97
CA GLY A 112 -10.52 3.88 -12.11
C GLY A 112 -9.39 4.89 -11.98
N LEU A 113 -9.10 5.37 -10.76
CA LEU A 113 -7.99 6.28 -10.52
C LEU A 113 -6.63 5.64 -10.79
N ASN A 114 -6.47 4.36 -10.48
CA ASN A 114 -5.19 3.64 -10.56
C ASN A 114 -4.06 4.38 -9.83
N LEU A 115 -4.38 5.01 -8.70
CA LEU A 115 -3.57 6.05 -8.08
C LEU A 115 -2.23 5.48 -7.57
N VAL A 116 -2.32 4.44 -6.75
CA VAL A 116 -1.18 3.82 -6.08
C VAL A 116 -0.37 3.01 -7.08
N ARG A 117 -1.04 2.31 -8.00
CA ARG A 117 -0.43 1.59 -9.13
C ARG A 117 0.44 2.53 -9.96
N THR A 118 -0.08 3.70 -10.31
CA THR A 118 0.67 4.69 -11.10
C THR A 118 1.88 5.19 -10.33
N GLY A 119 1.71 5.55 -9.05
CA GLY A 119 2.80 5.98 -8.19
C GLY A 119 3.91 4.93 -8.05
N ILE A 120 3.57 3.65 -7.92
CA ILE A 120 4.58 2.57 -7.84
C ILE A 120 5.30 2.38 -9.17
N ALA A 121 4.58 2.48 -10.29
CA ALA A 121 5.21 2.39 -11.61
C ALA A 121 6.18 3.55 -11.84
N GLU A 122 5.84 4.76 -11.39
CA GLU A 122 6.73 5.93 -11.41
C GLU A 122 7.94 5.75 -10.51
N ALA A 123 7.74 5.31 -9.27
CA ALA A 123 8.81 4.99 -8.33
C ALA A 123 9.76 3.93 -8.89
N THR A 124 9.22 2.86 -9.49
CA THR A 124 10.01 1.81 -10.14
C THR A 124 10.86 2.36 -11.28
N ARG A 125 10.27 3.19 -12.15
CA ARG A 125 11.03 3.85 -13.23
C ARG A 125 12.13 4.76 -12.67
N HIS A 126 11.85 5.49 -11.59
CA HIS A 126 12.84 6.36 -10.97
C HIS A 126 14.03 5.57 -10.41
N VAL A 127 13.77 4.48 -9.68
CA VAL A 127 14.84 3.61 -9.15
C VAL A 127 15.66 2.99 -10.28
N CYS A 128 15.03 2.50 -11.34
CA CYS A 128 15.78 1.96 -12.48
C CYS A 128 16.63 3.02 -13.19
N ALA A 129 16.20 4.28 -13.20
CA ALA A 129 16.97 5.38 -13.81
C ALA A 129 18.18 5.79 -12.96
N GLU A 130 18.05 5.81 -11.63
CA GLU A 130 19.12 6.24 -10.72
C GLU A 130 20.07 5.09 -10.33
N GLU A 131 19.53 3.89 -10.09
CA GLU A 131 20.26 2.73 -9.51
C GLU A 131 20.39 1.56 -10.49
N GLY A 132 19.86 1.69 -11.71
CA GLY A 132 19.92 0.67 -12.77
C GLY A 132 18.90 -0.47 -12.64
N SER A 133 18.52 -0.85 -11.42
CA SER A 133 17.49 -1.87 -11.19
C SER A 133 16.89 -1.81 -9.78
N VAL A 134 15.68 -2.35 -9.62
CA VAL A 134 15.10 -2.64 -8.30
C VAL A 134 15.55 -4.03 -7.85
N PRO A 135 16.16 -4.19 -6.67
CA PRO A 135 16.50 -5.49 -6.11
C PRO A 135 15.26 -6.38 -5.97
N VAL A 136 15.42 -7.68 -6.22
CA VAL A 136 14.33 -8.65 -6.08
C VAL A 136 14.19 -9.02 -4.60
N PRO A 137 13.02 -8.82 -3.97
CA PRO A 137 12.79 -9.29 -2.60
C PRO A 137 12.95 -10.81 -2.50
N PRO A 138 13.41 -11.34 -1.35
CA PRO A 138 13.49 -12.78 -1.15
C PRO A 138 12.12 -13.44 -1.36
N ALA A 139 12.12 -14.69 -1.85
CA ALA A 139 10.90 -15.46 -2.02
C ALA A 139 10.17 -15.57 -0.68
N VAL A 140 8.85 -15.33 -0.68
CA VAL A 140 8.05 -15.42 0.54
C VAL A 140 8.04 -16.87 1.02
N ALA A 141 8.61 -17.11 2.19
CA ALA A 141 8.55 -18.41 2.83
C ALA A 141 7.10 -18.65 3.31
N HIS A 142 6.31 -19.41 2.54
CA HIS A 142 5.05 -19.95 3.03
C HIS A 142 5.35 -20.97 4.14
N ARG A 143 5.41 -20.52 5.40
CA ARG A 143 5.35 -21.46 6.53
C ARG A 143 3.95 -22.06 6.56
N VAL A 144 3.80 -23.23 5.95
CA VAL A 144 2.70 -24.14 6.25
C VAL A 144 2.85 -24.50 7.72
N ALA A 145 1.95 -23.99 8.56
CA ALA A 145 1.88 -24.40 9.96
C ALA A 145 1.41 -25.86 10.03
N SER A 146 2.35 -26.80 9.83
CA SER A 146 2.16 -28.20 10.15
C SER A 146 2.28 -28.36 11.67
N HIS A 147 1.24 -27.98 12.41
CA HIS A 147 1.00 -28.57 13.72
C HIS A 147 0.19 -29.85 13.52
N ARG A 148 0.89 -30.91 13.09
CA ARG A 148 0.54 -32.26 13.55
C ARG A 148 1.11 -32.36 14.96
N ILE A 149 0.24 -32.33 15.96
CA ILE A 149 0.51 -33.07 17.19
C ILE A 149 -0.43 -34.27 17.14
N ALA A 150 0.19 -35.42 16.97
CA ALA A 150 -0.41 -36.73 16.99
C ALA A 150 -0.62 -37.22 18.42
N SER A 151 -1.65 -38.05 18.57
CA SER A 151 -1.91 -39.08 19.58
C SER A 151 -2.19 -38.66 21.03
#